data_AF-A0A6A4NDQ1-F1
#
_entry.id   AF-A0A6A4NDQ1-F1
#
_cell.length_a   1.000
_cell.length_b   1.000
_cell.length_c   1.000
_cell.angle_alpha   90.00
_cell.angle_beta   90.00
_cell.angle_gamma   90.00
#
_symmetry.space_group_name_H-M   'P 1'
#
loop_
_entity.id
_entity.type
_entity.pdbx_description
1 polymer ?
#
loop_
_entity_poly.entity_id
_entity_poly.type
_entity_poly.pdbx_seq_one_letter_code
_entity_poly.pdbx_strand_id
1 'polypeptide(L)' 'MELINNIAKAHGCVSVFGRVGERTREGNDLYIEMKEFRVINEQNIEKSKVALVYG' A
#
# COMPACT_ATOMS: atom_id res chain seq x y z
N MET A 1 10.00 2.11 3.65
CA MET A 1 8.99 1.13 3.17
C MET A 1 9.22 -0.30 3.65
N GLU A 2 10.39 -0.63 4.21
CA GLU A 2 10.67 -1.97 4.76
C GLU A 2 9.72 -2.42 5.87
N LEU A 3 9.25 -1.49 6.71
CA LEU A 3 8.35 -1.79 7.83
C LEU A 3 6.98 -2.30 7.34
N ILE A 4 6.45 -1.71 6.26
CA ILE A 4 5.19 -2.15 5.62
C ILE A 4 5.38 -3.52 4.98
N ASN A 5 6.50 -3.73 4.28
CA ASN A 5 6.82 -5.01 3.65
C ASN A 5 6.97 -6.14 4.67
N ASN A 6 7.66 -5.87 5.78
CA ASN A 6 7.86 -6.84 6.85
C ASN A 6 6.54 -7.16 7.58
N ILE A 7 5.70 -6.16 7.86
CA ILE A 7 4.37 -6.39 8.47
C ILE A 7 3.45 -7.15 7.51
N ALA A 8 3.39 -6.79 6.22
CA ALA A 8 2.53 -7.47 5.24
C ALA A 8 2.97 -8.92 4.93
N LYS A 9 4.26 -9.22 5.10
CA LYS A 9 4.79 -10.59 4.99
C LYS A 9 4.62 -11.40 6.27
N ALA A 10 4.88 -10.80 7.44
CA ALA A 10 4.81 -11.47 8.74
C ALA A 10 3.37 -11.67 9.24
N HIS A 11 2.52 -10.67 9.04
CA HIS A 11 1.10 -10.76 9.35
C HIS A 11 0.32 -10.86 8.04
N GLY A 12 -0.40 -11.97 7.84
CA GLY A 12 -1.34 -12.14 6.72
C GLY A 12 -2.57 -11.24 6.80
N CYS A 13 -2.49 -10.13 7.53
CA CYS A 13 -3.57 -9.18 7.76
C CYS A 13 -3.52 -8.06 6.71
N VAL A 14 -4.69 -7.50 6.43
CA VAL A 14 -4.82 -6.33 5.55
C VAL A 14 -4.42 -5.09 6.35
N SER A 15 -3.54 -4.25 5.79
CA SER A 15 -3.10 -2.99 6.39
C SER A 15 -3.78 -1.80 5.70
N VAL A 16 -4.20 -0.78 6.45
CA VAL A 16 -4.82 0.42 5.87
C VAL A 16 -3.90 1.62 6.07
N PHE A 17 -3.56 2.32 4.98
CA PHE A 17 -2.81 3.56 5.00
C PHE A 17 -3.75 4.71 4.66
N GLY A 18 -4.04 5.56 5.66
CA GLY A 18 -4.79 6.80 5.47
C GLY A 18 -3.85 7.99 5.39
N ARG A 19 -3.84 8.70 4.26
CA ARG A 19 -3.20 10.02 4.12
C ARG A 19 -4.28 11.07 3.91
N VAL A 20 -4.33 12.05 4.79
CA VAL A 20 -5.29 13.17 4.76
C VAL A 20 -4.53 14.48 4.56
N GLY A 21 -4.89 15.25 3.55
CA GLY A 21 -4.30 16.58 3.29
C GLY A 21 -2.91 16.57 2.65
N GLU A 22 -2.48 15.42 2.13
CA GLU A 22 -1.18 15.26 1.48
C GLU A 22 -1.23 15.60 -0.01
N ARG A 23 -0.08 15.97 -0.57
CA ARG A 23 0.02 16.28 -2.00
C ARG A 23 -0.29 15.03 -2.81
N THR A 24 -1.21 15.14 -3.78
CA THR A 24 -1.62 14.03 -4.67
C THR A 24 -0.43 13.36 -5.37
N ARG A 25 0.65 14.11 -5.65
CA ARG A 25 1.90 13.57 -6.21
C ARG A 25 2.54 12.52 -5.30
N GLU A 26 2.55 12.75 -3.99
CA GLU A 26 3.16 11.83 -3.03
C GLU A 26 2.32 10.57 -2.86
N GLY A 27 0.99 10.67 -3.00
CA GLY A 27 0.11 9.50 -3.06
C GLY A 27 0.37 8.63 -4.30
N ASN A 28 0.63 9.26 -5.46
CA ASN A 28 0.98 8.53 -6.67
C ASN A 28 2.33 7.81 -6.55
N ASP A 29 3.34 8.50 -6.02
CA ASP A 29 4.67 7.91 -5.79
C ASP A 29 4.58 6.70 -4.84
N LEU A 30 3.80 6.83 -3.75
CA LEU A 30 3.55 5.74 -2.80
C LEU A 30 2.82 4.54 -3.43
N TYR A 31 1.83 4.79 -4.30
CA TYR A 31 1.11 3.72 -5.01
C TYR A 31 2.03 2.93 -5.93
N ILE A 32 2.90 3.62 -6.67
CA ILE A 32 3.89 3.01 -7.57
C ILE A 32 4.87 2.15 -6.78
N GLU A 33 5.41 2.67 -5.68
CA GLU A 33 6.30 1.92 -4.82
C GLU A 33 5.61 0.66 -4.24
N MET A 34 4.36 0.77 -3.76
CA MET A 34 3.61 -0.38 -3.24
C MET A 34 3.33 -1.46 -4.30
N LYS A 35 3.20 -1.07 -5.58
CA LYS A 35 3.11 -1.99 -6.72
C LYS A 35 4.46 -2.68 -6.98
N GLU A 36 5.57 -1.95 -6.91
CA GLU A 36 6.92 -2.49 -7.08
C GLU A 36 7.28 -3.51 -5.99
N PHE A 37 6.90 -3.22 -4.73
CA PHE A 37 7.07 -4.15 -3.62
C PHE A 37 6.08 -5.33 -3.63
N ARG A 38 5.20 -5.43 -4.63
CA ARG A 38 4.16 -6.46 -4.78
C ARG A 38 3.21 -6.54 -3.59
N VAL A 39 3.04 -5.45 -2.87
CA VAL A 39 2.10 -5.33 -1.75
C VAL A 39 0.69 -5.07 -2.27
N ILE A 40 0.59 -4.31 -3.36
CA ILE A 40 -0.64 -4.10 -4.14
C ILE A 40 -0.53 -4.89 -5.44
N ASN A 41 -1.55 -5.70 -5.73
CA ASN A 41 -1.65 -6.47 -6.96
C ASN A 41 -2.88 -6.03 -7.75
N GLU A 42 -2.65 -5.23 -8.78
CA GLU A 42 -3.69 -4.68 -9.66
C GLU A 42 -4.45 -5.75 -10.44
N GLN A 43 -3.79 -6.87 -10.76
CA GLN A 43 -4.41 -8.01 -11.46
C GLN A 43 -5.20 -8.92 -10.53
N ASN A 44 -4.92 -8.88 -9.23
CA ASN A 44 -5.59 -9.72 -8.25
C ASN A 44 -5.76 -8.96 -6.93
N ILE A 45 -6.86 -8.21 -6.86
CA ILE A 45 -7.21 -7.34 -5.73
C ILE A 45 -7.33 -8.15 -4.43
N GLU A 46 -7.77 -9.41 -4.49
CA GLU A 46 -7.88 -10.31 -3.34
C GLU A 46 -6.52 -10.65 -2.71
N LYS A 47 -5.45 -10.60 -3.50
CA LYS A 47 -4.07 -10.76 -3.02
C LYS A 47 -3.44 -9.46 -2.52
N SER A 48 -4.11 -8.32 -2.71
CA SER A 48 -3.61 -7.04 -2.19
C SER A 48 -3.76 -7.01 -0.68
N LYS A 49 -2.65 -6.70 0.01
CA LYS A 49 -2.61 -6.68 1.47
C LYS A 49 -2.69 -5.27 2.06
N VAL A 50 -2.83 -4.25 1.21
CA VAL A 50 -2.90 -2.84 1.63
C VAL A 50 -4.07 -2.14 0.95
N ALA A 51 -4.81 -1.35 1.74
CA ALA A 51 -5.74 -0.34 1.24
C ALA A 51 -5.15 1.07 1.44
N LEU A 52 -5.18 1.89 0.40
CA LEU A 52 -4.78 3.29 0.43
C LEU A 52 -6.02 4.18 0.46
N VAL A 53 -6.15 5.01 1.48
CA VAL A 53 -7.23 6.00 1.62
C VAL A 53 -6.62 7.38 1.51
N TYR A 54 -7.02 8.12 0.48
CA TYR A 54 -6.63 9.51 0.26
C TYR A 54 -7.85 10.39 0.56
N GLY A 55 -7.65 11.39 1.43
CA GLY A 55 -8.68 12.37 1.83
C GLY A 55 -8.18 13.80 1.74
#